data_AF-A0A2E8SQE2-F1
#
_entry.id   AF-A0A2E8SQE2-F1
#
_cell.length_a   1.000
_cell.length_b   1.000
_cell.length_c   1.000
_cell.angle_alpha   90.00
_cell.angle_beta   90.00
_cell.angle_gamma   90.00
#
_symmetry.space_group_name_H-M   'P 1'
#
loop_
_entity.id
_entity.type
_entity.pdbx_description
1 polymer ?
#
loop_
_entity_poly.entity_id
_entity_poly.type
_entity_poly.pdbx_seq_one_letter_code
_entity_poly.pdbx_strand_id
1 'polypeptide(L)'
;MKRLAPILAMILAGCNTTPVSTIADPLDKKLPNLPGGTINQPFSALMPKRETGAEAFLKAHPEYDGRGVVVAVFDTGVDPGAPGLQTTPDGRPKIVDVVDGSGSGDINTSSVHELKDGKLTGLTGRALTLPEQWKSRDGKYRLGLAEAYRLFPADLVNRLKSKRREQWDITQRNRRAELEQALKDWDKANPKPNKETFTEREELEAQLATLKALQGSYRDPGPLYDCVVFHDDTHWQAAVDTDEDGDFADEKLMTNFRVKRDYGTFDGEAQLNFATNIYREGDLLSLVVD
;
A
#
# COMPACT_ATOMS: atom_id res chain seq x y z
N MET A 1 -38.14 8.41 -41.41
CA MET A 1 -38.73 8.98 -40.18
C MET A 1 -38.47 8.03 -39.02
N LYS A 2 -37.71 8.48 -38.02
CA LYS A 2 -37.37 7.74 -36.79
C LYS A 2 -38.56 7.81 -35.82
N ARG A 3 -38.84 6.72 -35.09
CA ARG A 3 -39.48 6.80 -33.77
C ARG A 3 -38.82 5.81 -32.82
N LEU A 4 -38.15 6.36 -31.81
CA LEU A 4 -37.66 5.69 -30.62
C LEU A 4 -38.84 5.33 -29.70
N ALA A 5 -38.76 4.19 -29.03
CA ALA A 5 -39.55 3.88 -27.84
C ALA A 5 -38.69 4.13 -26.59
N PRO A 6 -39.19 4.85 -25.57
CA PRO A 6 -38.46 5.06 -24.32
C PRO A 6 -38.73 3.91 -23.34
N ILE A 7 -37.67 3.52 -22.62
CA ILE A 7 -37.72 2.60 -21.48
C ILE A 7 -38.09 3.40 -20.23
N LEU A 8 -39.07 2.88 -19.49
CA LEU A 8 -39.62 3.41 -18.25
C LEU A 8 -38.65 3.17 -17.08
N ALA A 9 -38.15 4.22 -16.44
CA ALA A 9 -37.43 4.15 -15.17
C ALA A 9 -38.41 4.38 -14.01
N MET A 10 -38.46 3.42 -13.10
CA MET A 10 -39.32 3.46 -11.90
C MET A 10 -38.54 4.13 -10.76
N ILE A 11 -39.04 5.28 -10.29
CA ILE A 11 -38.56 5.96 -9.08
C ILE A 11 -39.50 5.56 -7.94
N LEU A 12 -38.97 4.96 -6.87
CA LEU A 12 -39.67 4.92 -5.59
C LEU A 12 -38.98 5.87 -4.61
N ALA A 13 -39.74 6.88 -4.20
CA ALA A 13 -39.39 7.84 -3.17
C ALA A 13 -39.63 7.23 -1.77
N GLY A 14 -38.67 7.43 -0.88
CA GLY A 14 -38.84 7.36 0.57
C GLY A 14 -38.35 8.65 1.18
N CYS A 15 -39.24 9.64 1.27
CA CYS A 15 -38.95 10.95 1.84
C CYS A 15 -39.19 10.90 3.34
N ASN A 16 -38.11 10.95 4.14
CA ASN A 16 -38.19 11.31 5.55
C ASN A 16 -37.22 12.49 5.77
N THR A 17 -37.78 13.70 5.79
CA THR A 17 -37.04 14.94 6.05
C THR A 17 -36.92 15.17 7.55
N THR A 18 -35.73 14.96 8.11
CA THR A 18 -35.32 15.62 9.35
C THR A 18 -34.67 16.96 9.01
N PRO A 19 -34.96 18.05 9.75
CA PRO A 19 -34.34 19.35 9.50
C PRO A 19 -32.84 19.27 9.84
N VAL A 20 -32.00 19.65 8.88
CA VAL A 20 -30.56 19.77 9.05
C VAL A 20 -30.30 21.00 9.91
N SER A 21 -29.89 20.78 11.16
CA SER A 21 -29.27 21.81 12.00
C SER A 21 -27.99 22.27 11.30
N THR A 22 -27.73 23.58 11.30
CA THR A 22 -26.47 24.19 10.85
C THR A 22 -25.33 23.70 11.76
N ILE A 23 -24.75 22.55 11.43
CA ILE A 23 -23.54 22.03 12.06
C ILE A 23 -22.36 22.72 11.36
N ALA A 24 -21.50 23.37 12.13
CA ALA A 24 -20.24 23.90 11.64
C ALA A 24 -19.47 22.81 10.88
N ASP A 25 -18.85 23.17 9.76
CA ASP A 25 -18.13 22.24 8.90
C ASP A 25 -17.05 21.52 9.74
N PRO A 26 -17.07 20.18 9.87
CA PRO A 26 -16.07 19.45 10.65
C PRO A 26 -14.63 19.65 10.15
N LEU A 27 -14.46 20.29 8.99
CA LEU A 27 -13.21 20.75 8.39
C LEU A 27 -12.61 22.04 9.01
N ASP A 28 -13.25 22.65 10.01
CA ASP A 28 -12.67 23.76 10.80
C ASP A 28 -11.63 23.32 11.84
N LYS A 29 -11.29 22.02 11.87
CA LYS A 29 -10.14 21.53 12.63
C LYS A 29 -8.85 21.93 11.91
N LYS A 30 -8.07 22.81 12.55
CA LYS A 30 -6.74 23.24 12.12
C LYS A 30 -5.87 22.04 11.74
N LEU A 31 -5.12 22.15 10.64
CA LEU A 31 -4.08 21.19 10.27
C LEU A 31 -3.10 21.00 11.44
N PRO A 32 -2.59 19.77 11.70
CA PRO A 32 -1.50 19.59 12.65
C PRO A 32 -0.29 20.41 12.19
N ASN A 33 0.36 21.10 13.13
CA ASN A 33 1.52 21.94 12.84
C ASN A 33 2.67 21.08 12.26
N LEU A 34 3.03 21.31 11.00
CA LEU A 34 4.29 20.81 10.45
C LEU A 34 5.46 21.60 11.05
N PRO A 35 6.60 20.96 11.39
CA PRO A 35 7.77 21.69 11.89
C PRO A 35 8.29 22.64 10.80
N GLY A 36 8.24 23.94 11.07
CA GLY A 36 8.80 24.98 10.18
C GLY A 36 7.80 25.89 9.47
N GLY A 37 6.48 25.75 9.69
CA GLY A 37 5.51 26.67 9.12
C GLY A 37 4.15 26.67 9.84
N THR A 38 3.72 27.83 10.33
CA THR A 38 2.33 28.04 10.78
C THR A 38 1.42 28.14 9.55
N ILE A 39 0.91 27.01 9.07
CA ILE A 39 -0.23 26.98 8.14
C ILE A 39 -1.52 27.03 8.97
N ASN A 40 -1.82 28.23 9.46
CA ASN A 40 -3.02 28.52 10.24
C ASN A 40 -4.17 28.94 9.29
N GLN A 41 -4.45 28.09 8.30
CA GLN A 41 -5.54 28.28 7.32
C GLN A 41 -6.53 27.12 7.47
N PRO A 42 -7.84 27.37 7.51
CA PRO A 42 -8.84 26.30 7.52
C PRO A 42 -8.71 25.46 6.25
N PHE A 43 -9.05 24.16 6.29
CA PHE A 43 -8.99 23.27 5.12
C PHE A 43 -9.77 23.83 3.91
N SER A 44 -10.77 24.67 4.19
CA SER A 44 -11.54 25.44 3.21
C SER A 44 -10.72 26.42 2.36
N ALA A 45 -9.51 26.81 2.77
CA ALA A 45 -8.60 27.67 2.01
C ALA A 45 -7.77 26.92 0.95
N LEU A 46 -7.76 25.57 0.97
CA LEU A 46 -7.07 24.76 -0.04
C LEU A 46 -7.80 24.75 -1.40
N MET A 47 -9.10 25.06 -1.38
CA MET A 47 -9.95 25.14 -2.57
C MET A 47 -10.42 26.58 -2.75
N PRO A 48 -10.32 27.16 -3.96
CA PRO A 48 -10.72 28.55 -4.22
C PRO A 48 -12.25 28.72 -4.29
N LYS A 49 -12.98 28.29 -3.25
CA LYS A 49 -14.47 28.26 -3.22
C LYS A 49 -15.08 29.66 -3.27
N ARG A 50 -14.35 30.68 -2.78
CA ARG A 50 -14.79 32.08 -2.81
C ARG A 50 -14.58 32.68 -4.18
N GLU A 51 -13.39 32.49 -4.74
CA GLU A 51 -12.97 33.03 -6.03
C GLU A 51 -13.75 32.40 -7.18
N THR A 52 -14.08 31.11 -7.07
CA THR A 52 -14.94 30.40 -8.03
C THR A 52 -16.44 30.71 -7.85
N GLY A 53 -16.83 31.41 -6.78
CA GLY A 53 -18.23 31.68 -6.46
C GLY A 53 -19.03 30.50 -5.92
N ALA A 54 -18.40 29.32 -5.75
CA ALA A 54 -19.06 28.11 -5.23
C ALA A 54 -19.67 28.33 -3.83
N GLU A 55 -18.98 29.10 -2.97
CA GLU A 55 -19.50 29.43 -1.63
C GLU A 55 -20.77 30.29 -1.71
N ALA A 56 -20.79 31.29 -2.59
CA ALA A 56 -21.95 32.16 -2.78
C ALA A 56 -23.13 31.39 -3.40
N PHE A 57 -22.86 30.51 -4.36
CA PHE A 57 -23.86 29.65 -4.99
C PHE A 57 -24.55 28.73 -3.97
N LEU A 58 -23.79 28.05 -3.11
CA LEU A 58 -24.34 27.17 -2.07
C LEU A 58 -25.12 27.95 -1.00
N LYS A 59 -24.72 29.18 -0.66
CA LYS A 59 -25.50 30.04 0.24
C LYS A 59 -26.86 30.42 -0.36
N ALA A 60 -26.91 30.68 -1.67
CA ALA A 60 -28.15 31.01 -2.37
C ALA A 60 -29.04 29.78 -2.64
N HIS A 61 -28.42 28.61 -2.78
CA HIS A 61 -29.08 27.34 -3.07
C HIS A 61 -28.59 26.22 -2.13
N PRO A 62 -29.03 26.21 -0.85
CA PRO A 62 -28.48 25.29 0.17
C PRO A 62 -28.65 23.80 -0.15
N GLU A 63 -29.65 23.45 -0.95
CA GLU A 63 -29.95 22.07 -1.36
C GLU A 63 -29.12 21.61 -2.57
N TYR A 64 -28.34 22.50 -3.21
CA TYR A 64 -27.63 22.23 -4.47
C TYR A 64 -26.17 21.84 -4.20
N ASP A 65 -25.97 21.02 -3.16
CA ASP A 65 -24.67 20.58 -2.64
C ASP A 65 -24.15 19.28 -3.26
N GLY A 66 -24.82 18.80 -4.32
CA GLY A 66 -24.47 17.56 -5.02
C GLY A 66 -25.09 16.30 -4.42
N ARG A 67 -25.96 16.40 -3.40
CA ARG A 67 -26.73 15.24 -2.92
C ARG A 67 -27.45 14.52 -4.06
N GLY A 68 -27.46 13.19 -4.01
CA GLY A 68 -28.03 12.34 -5.07
C GLY A 68 -27.20 12.23 -6.36
N VAL A 69 -26.05 12.91 -6.46
CA VAL A 69 -25.13 12.81 -7.60
C VAL A 69 -23.92 11.94 -7.24
N VAL A 70 -23.54 11.05 -8.16
CA VAL A 70 -22.28 10.29 -8.08
C VAL A 70 -21.37 10.77 -9.21
N VAL A 71 -20.12 11.07 -8.89
CA VAL A 71 -19.10 11.51 -9.84
C VAL A 71 -18.08 10.39 -9.99
N ALA A 72 -17.79 10.01 -11.24
CA ALA A 72 -16.67 9.12 -11.55
C ALA A 72 -15.46 9.98 -11.94
N VAL A 73 -14.34 9.77 -11.24
CA VAL A 73 -13.08 10.47 -11.48
C VAL A 73 -12.14 9.52 -12.21
N PHE A 74 -11.68 9.92 -13.40
CA PHE A 74 -10.72 9.18 -14.21
C PHE A 74 -9.41 9.97 -14.18
N ASP A 75 -8.56 9.63 -13.23
CA ASP A 75 -7.29 10.32 -12.95
C ASP A 75 -6.25 9.27 -12.49
N THR A 76 -5.17 9.68 -11.84
CA THR A 76 -4.14 8.79 -11.29
C THR A 76 -4.63 7.99 -10.09
N GLY A 77 -5.65 8.46 -9.38
CA GLY A 77 -6.21 7.77 -8.22
C GLY A 77 -6.95 8.71 -7.27
N VAL A 78 -7.33 8.17 -6.12
CA VAL A 78 -7.74 8.96 -4.96
C VAL A 78 -7.37 8.23 -3.67
N ASP A 79 -6.63 8.88 -2.76
CA ASP A 79 -6.32 8.32 -1.44
C ASP A 79 -7.61 8.09 -0.62
N PRO A 80 -7.98 6.83 -0.30
CA PRO A 80 -9.17 6.51 0.49
C PRO A 80 -9.06 6.97 1.96
N GLY A 81 -7.85 7.20 2.46
CA GLY A 81 -7.57 7.70 3.81
C GLY A 81 -7.61 9.22 3.95
N ALA A 82 -7.79 9.96 2.84
CA ALA A 82 -7.78 11.41 2.87
C ALA A 82 -8.91 11.98 3.77
N PRO A 83 -8.62 12.79 4.80
CA PRO A 83 -9.62 13.25 5.76
C PRO A 83 -10.79 14.03 5.15
N GLY A 84 -10.55 14.78 4.06
CA GLY A 84 -11.58 15.55 3.36
C GLY A 84 -12.49 14.73 2.43
N LEU A 85 -12.22 13.42 2.29
CA LEU A 85 -12.93 12.51 1.39
C LEU A 85 -13.68 11.39 2.12
N GLN A 86 -13.81 11.49 3.44
CA GLN A 86 -14.47 10.45 4.25
C GLN A 86 -15.99 10.50 4.11
N THR A 87 -16.59 11.69 4.29
CA THR A 87 -18.05 11.85 4.31
C THR A 87 -18.54 12.99 3.43
N THR A 88 -19.75 12.85 2.94
CA THR A 88 -20.54 13.89 2.28
C THR A 88 -21.19 14.81 3.34
N PRO A 89 -21.70 16.00 2.96
CA PRO A 89 -22.38 16.90 3.90
C PRO A 89 -23.58 16.26 4.64
N ASP A 90 -24.24 15.28 4.02
CA ASP A 90 -25.34 14.50 4.60
C ASP A 90 -24.89 13.23 5.34
N GLY A 91 -23.58 13.09 5.61
CA GLY A 91 -23.01 12.04 6.47
C GLY A 91 -22.82 10.67 5.81
N ARG A 92 -23.07 10.55 4.50
CA ARG A 92 -22.81 9.31 3.75
C ARG A 92 -21.33 9.18 3.40
N PRO A 93 -20.81 7.98 3.13
CA PRO A 93 -19.46 7.79 2.60
C PRO A 93 -19.29 8.53 1.28
N LYS A 94 -18.21 9.29 1.14
CA LYS A 94 -17.97 10.13 -0.04
C LYS A 94 -17.28 9.37 -1.17
N ILE A 95 -16.31 8.51 -0.85
CA ILE A 95 -15.77 7.54 -1.80
C ILE A 95 -16.64 6.27 -1.73
N VAL A 96 -17.37 6.00 -2.81
CA VAL A 96 -18.26 4.83 -2.89
C VAL A 96 -17.57 3.61 -3.48
N ASP A 97 -16.55 3.82 -4.31
CA ASP A 97 -15.75 2.78 -4.94
C ASP A 97 -14.40 3.33 -5.42
N VAL A 98 -13.41 2.45 -5.55
CA VAL A 98 -12.08 2.77 -6.12
C VAL A 98 -11.65 1.61 -6.99
N VAL A 99 -11.22 1.88 -8.22
CA VAL A 99 -10.85 0.85 -9.21
C VAL A 99 -9.58 1.26 -9.93
N ASP A 100 -8.58 0.37 -9.97
CA ASP A 100 -7.45 0.50 -10.88
C ASP A 100 -7.86 0.03 -12.28
N GLY A 101 -7.97 0.96 -13.22
CA GLY A 101 -8.27 0.66 -14.63
C GLY A 101 -7.05 0.28 -15.48
N SER A 102 -5.84 0.39 -14.93
CA SER A 102 -4.58 0.14 -15.63
C SER A 102 -4.06 -1.30 -15.45
N GLY A 103 -4.43 -1.96 -14.35
CA GLY A 103 -3.90 -3.28 -13.96
C GLY A 103 -2.47 -3.20 -13.40
N SER A 104 -2.00 -2.02 -13.00
CA SER A 104 -0.69 -1.86 -12.37
C SER A 104 -0.65 -2.56 -11.01
N GLY A 105 -1.77 -2.54 -10.29
CA GLY A 105 -2.00 -3.20 -9.00
C GLY A 105 -2.43 -4.67 -9.06
N ASP A 106 -2.48 -5.27 -10.25
CA ASP A 106 -2.95 -6.64 -10.43
C ASP A 106 -1.91 -7.68 -9.94
N ILE A 107 -2.36 -8.54 -9.02
CA ILE A 107 -1.62 -9.64 -8.43
C ILE A 107 -2.33 -10.96 -8.78
N ASN A 108 -1.58 -11.83 -9.43
CA ASN A 108 -2.04 -13.18 -9.74
C ASN A 108 -2.13 -14.01 -8.45
N THR A 109 -3.34 -14.42 -8.10
CA THR A 109 -3.68 -15.23 -6.91
C THR A 109 -4.30 -16.57 -7.31
N SER A 110 -4.08 -17.03 -8.56
CA SER A 110 -4.57 -18.33 -9.04
C SER A 110 -3.88 -19.55 -8.38
N SER A 111 -2.81 -19.34 -7.60
CA SER A 111 -2.13 -20.43 -6.90
C SER A 111 -2.92 -20.85 -5.67
N VAL A 112 -3.48 -22.07 -5.68
CA VAL A 112 -4.36 -22.58 -4.61
C VAL A 112 -3.61 -23.53 -3.69
N HIS A 113 -3.76 -23.31 -2.38
CA HIS A 113 -3.08 -24.03 -1.32
C HIS A 113 -4.04 -24.40 -0.19
N GLU A 114 -3.66 -25.41 0.58
CA GLU A 114 -4.37 -25.84 1.79
C GLU A 114 -3.42 -25.74 2.98
N LEU A 115 -3.97 -25.50 4.17
CA LEU A 115 -3.18 -25.45 5.40
C LEU A 115 -2.55 -26.81 5.69
N LYS A 116 -1.25 -26.82 5.98
CA LYS A 116 -0.50 -27.97 6.49
C LYS A 116 0.00 -27.63 7.87
N ASP A 117 -0.41 -28.40 8.87
CA ASP A 117 -0.06 -28.16 10.28
C ASP A 117 -0.38 -26.72 10.75
N GLY A 118 -1.48 -26.15 10.26
CA GLY A 118 -1.94 -24.80 10.58
C GLY A 118 -1.21 -23.66 9.86
N LYS A 119 -0.34 -23.97 8.88
CA LYS A 119 0.43 -22.97 8.12
C LYS A 119 0.27 -23.13 6.61
N LEU A 120 0.49 -22.04 5.87
CA LEU A 120 0.69 -22.07 4.42
C LEU A 120 2.18 -21.96 4.10
N THR A 121 2.58 -22.41 2.91
CA THR A 121 3.89 -22.08 2.34
C THR A 121 3.69 -21.01 1.29
N GLY A 122 4.17 -19.80 1.57
CA GLY A 122 4.15 -18.64 0.68
C GLY A 122 4.87 -18.92 -0.64
N LEU A 123 4.62 -18.09 -1.65
CA LEU A 123 5.27 -18.26 -2.96
C LEU A 123 6.78 -17.98 -2.89
N THR A 124 7.21 -17.24 -1.88
CA THR A 124 8.60 -17.02 -1.49
C THR A 124 9.27 -18.24 -0.84
N GLY A 125 8.48 -19.25 -0.44
CA GLY A 125 8.91 -20.38 0.39
C GLY A 125 8.80 -20.12 1.90
N ARG A 126 8.44 -18.90 2.31
CA ARG A 126 8.19 -18.53 3.71
C ARG A 126 7.01 -19.33 4.28
N ALA A 127 7.06 -19.68 5.56
CA ALA A 127 5.89 -20.23 6.24
C ALA A 127 4.97 -19.09 6.67
N LEU A 128 3.71 -19.12 6.22
CA LEU A 128 2.71 -18.11 6.54
C LEU A 128 1.78 -18.62 7.64
N THR A 129 1.60 -17.82 8.68
CA THR A 129 0.70 -18.13 9.80
C THR A 129 -0.56 -17.30 9.66
N LEU A 130 -1.73 -17.95 9.66
CA LEU A 130 -3.01 -17.26 9.55
C LEU A 130 -3.73 -17.23 10.91
N PRO A 131 -4.50 -16.18 11.21
CA PRO A 131 -5.39 -16.17 12.37
C PRO A 131 -6.41 -17.31 12.33
N GLU A 132 -6.70 -17.93 13.48
CA GLU A 132 -7.64 -19.06 13.57
C GLU A 132 -9.06 -18.73 13.08
N GLN A 133 -9.44 -17.45 13.13
CA GLN A 133 -10.72 -16.95 12.64
C GLN A 133 -10.80 -16.82 11.11
N TRP A 134 -9.66 -16.86 10.39
CA TRP A 134 -9.63 -16.76 8.93
C TRP A 134 -9.87 -18.12 8.29
N LYS A 135 -11.14 -18.49 8.20
CA LYS A 135 -11.57 -19.78 7.65
C LYS A 135 -12.07 -19.62 6.24
N SER A 136 -11.45 -20.34 5.30
CA SER A 136 -11.96 -20.47 3.95
C SER A 136 -13.11 -21.46 3.89
N ARG A 137 -14.16 -21.14 3.12
CA ARG A 137 -15.36 -21.96 2.92
C ARG A 137 -15.07 -23.38 2.44
N ASP A 138 -14.02 -23.55 1.64
CA ASP A 138 -13.63 -24.81 1.02
C ASP A 138 -12.27 -25.32 1.54
N GLY A 139 -11.76 -24.70 2.61
CA GLY A 139 -10.44 -25.01 3.18
C GLY A 139 -9.26 -24.57 2.29
N LYS A 140 -9.51 -23.86 1.18
CA LYS A 140 -8.49 -23.45 0.22
C LYS A 140 -8.17 -21.97 0.33
N TYR A 141 -6.89 -21.66 0.22
CA TYR A 141 -6.33 -20.32 0.26
C TYR A 141 -5.57 -20.06 -1.02
N ARG A 142 -5.73 -18.86 -1.54
CA ARG A 142 -5.14 -18.40 -2.79
C ARG A 142 -3.96 -17.51 -2.47
N LEU A 143 -2.81 -17.78 -3.06
CA LEU A 143 -1.57 -17.07 -2.79
C LEU A 143 -1.15 -16.23 -3.98
N GLY A 144 -0.68 -15.02 -3.68
CA GLY A 144 -0.08 -14.09 -4.63
C GLY A 144 1.16 -13.43 -4.03
N LEU A 145 1.94 -12.77 -4.88
CA LEU A 145 3.14 -12.04 -4.45
C LEU A 145 3.09 -10.63 -5.03
N ALA A 146 3.11 -9.62 -4.16
CA ALA A 146 3.12 -8.22 -4.55
C ALA A 146 4.56 -7.69 -4.58
N GLU A 147 4.98 -7.21 -5.75
CA GLU A 147 6.24 -6.47 -5.89
C GLU A 147 6.01 -5.00 -5.54
N ALA A 148 6.40 -4.57 -4.34
CA ALA A 148 6.06 -3.24 -3.82
C ALA A 148 6.50 -2.10 -4.75
N TYR A 149 7.69 -2.20 -5.36
CA TYR A 149 8.20 -1.17 -6.28
C TYR A 149 7.47 -1.09 -7.62
N ARG A 150 6.66 -2.09 -7.96
CA ARG A 150 5.77 -2.01 -9.12
C ARG A 150 4.48 -1.24 -8.77
N LEU A 151 4.07 -1.29 -7.51
CA LEU A 151 2.89 -0.59 -7.00
C LEU A 151 3.20 0.87 -6.69
N PHE A 152 4.38 1.15 -6.14
CA PHE A 152 4.66 2.44 -5.53
C PHE A 152 4.99 3.54 -6.56
N PRO A 153 4.61 4.80 -6.28
CA PRO A 153 5.05 5.95 -7.06
C PRO A 153 6.58 6.05 -7.14
N ALA A 154 7.10 6.53 -8.27
CA ALA A 154 8.55 6.58 -8.53
C ALA A 154 9.33 7.35 -7.46
N ASP A 155 8.79 8.48 -6.98
CA ASP A 155 9.42 9.29 -5.94
C ASP A 155 9.51 8.54 -4.60
N LEU A 156 8.47 7.77 -4.26
CA LEU A 156 8.48 6.90 -3.09
C LEU A 156 9.56 5.80 -3.24
N VAL A 157 9.60 5.13 -4.39
CA VAL A 157 10.62 4.10 -4.68
C VAL A 157 12.03 4.68 -4.56
N ASN A 158 12.28 5.87 -5.10
CA ASN A 158 13.58 6.54 -5.03
C ASN A 158 13.97 6.87 -3.59
N ARG A 159 13.03 7.36 -2.78
CA ARG A 159 13.24 7.63 -1.36
C ARG A 159 13.58 6.35 -0.59
N LEU A 160 12.81 5.28 -0.79
CA LEU A 160 13.03 3.99 -0.13
C LEU A 160 14.38 3.37 -0.51
N LYS A 161 14.72 3.36 -1.80
CA LYS A 161 16.02 2.87 -2.29
C LYS A 161 17.19 3.64 -1.69
N SER A 162 17.07 4.97 -1.62
CA SER A 162 18.13 5.83 -1.05
C SER A 162 18.35 5.50 0.43
N LYS A 163 17.28 5.35 1.20
CA LYS A 163 17.34 5.02 2.64
C LYS A 163 17.88 3.61 2.90
N ARG A 164 17.41 2.61 2.15
CA ARG A 164 17.93 1.23 2.23
C ARG A 164 19.41 1.17 1.83
N ARG A 165 19.80 1.94 0.81
CA ARG A 165 21.19 2.02 0.33
C ARG A 165 22.13 2.64 1.38
N GLU A 166 21.68 3.64 2.14
CA GLU A 166 22.47 4.25 3.20
C GLU A 166 22.90 3.22 4.25
N GLN A 167 21.94 2.45 4.78
CA GLN A 167 22.22 1.41 5.77
C GLN A 167 23.14 0.30 5.21
N TRP A 168 22.92 -0.08 3.95
CA TRP A 168 23.80 -1.01 3.23
C TRP A 168 25.23 -0.46 3.14
N ASP A 169 25.42 0.79 2.69
CA ASP A 169 26.74 1.38 2.49
C ASP A 169 27.51 1.53 3.81
N ILE A 170 26.83 1.83 4.93
CA ILE A 170 27.43 1.83 6.27
C ILE A 170 27.96 0.43 6.62
N THR A 171 27.13 -0.60 6.46
CA THR A 171 27.48 -1.99 6.77
C THR A 171 28.64 -2.47 5.91
N GLN A 172 28.60 -2.19 4.61
CA GLN A 172 29.66 -2.55 3.67
C GLN A 172 30.97 -1.83 3.97
N ARG A 173 30.93 -0.53 4.31
CA ARG A 173 32.12 0.23 4.70
C ARG A 173 32.79 -0.36 5.94
N ASN A 174 32.01 -0.70 6.96
CA ASN A 174 32.53 -1.30 8.19
C ASN A 174 33.17 -2.66 7.90
N ARG A 175 32.47 -3.53 7.16
CA ARG A 175 32.98 -4.86 6.81
C ARG A 175 34.25 -4.81 5.97
N ARG A 176 34.32 -3.85 5.06
CA ARG A 176 35.52 -3.60 4.26
C ARG A 176 36.69 -3.14 5.14
N ALA A 177 36.45 -2.21 6.06
CA ALA A 177 37.49 -1.74 6.98
C ALA A 177 38.03 -2.86 7.89
N GLU A 178 37.14 -3.74 8.38
CA GLU A 178 37.52 -4.94 9.15
C GLU A 178 38.45 -5.86 8.36
N LEU A 179 38.08 -6.18 7.12
CA LEU A 179 38.89 -7.07 6.27
C LEU A 179 40.21 -6.42 5.83
N GLU A 180 40.22 -5.12 5.53
CA GLU A 180 41.45 -4.38 5.22
C GLU A 180 42.39 -4.32 6.43
N GLN A 181 41.85 -4.22 7.65
CA GLN A 181 42.63 -4.27 8.89
C GLN A 181 43.16 -5.68 9.15
N ALA A 182 42.31 -6.71 9.01
CA ALA A 182 42.72 -8.11 9.16
C ALA A 182 43.86 -8.49 8.20
N LEU A 183 43.79 -8.03 6.95
CA LEU A 183 44.86 -8.27 5.97
C LEU A 183 46.18 -7.61 6.39
N LYS A 184 46.14 -6.36 6.87
CA LYS A 184 47.34 -5.66 7.39
C LYS A 184 47.93 -6.35 8.61
N ASP A 185 47.09 -6.78 9.54
CA ASP A 185 47.53 -7.47 10.75
C ASP A 185 48.12 -8.84 10.43
N TRP A 186 47.54 -9.55 9.46
CA TRP A 186 48.07 -10.80 8.94
C TRP A 186 49.45 -10.59 8.27
N ASP A 187 49.60 -9.58 7.40
CA ASP A 187 50.87 -9.27 6.73
C ASP A 187 51.97 -8.92 7.75
N LYS A 188 51.61 -8.22 8.84
CA LYS A 188 52.52 -7.90 9.95
C LYS A 188 52.93 -9.13 10.76
N ALA A 189 51.99 -10.05 11.01
CA ALA A 189 52.24 -11.28 11.77
C ALA A 189 53.02 -12.33 10.96
N ASN A 190 52.93 -12.30 9.63
CA ASN A 190 53.51 -13.30 8.72
C ASN A 190 54.53 -12.69 7.74
N PRO A 191 55.67 -12.14 8.21
CA PRO A 191 56.67 -11.52 7.34
C PRO A 191 57.39 -12.50 6.39
N LYS A 192 57.26 -13.82 6.64
CA LYS A 192 57.75 -14.90 5.76
C LYS A 192 56.69 -16.00 5.66
N PRO A 193 55.65 -15.83 4.84
CA PRO A 193 54.58 -16.78 4.75
C PRO A 193 55.03 -18.12 4.17
N ASN A 194 54.46 -19.20 4.69
CA ASN A 194 54.55 -20.54 4.12
C ASN A 194 53.31 -20.81 3.23
N LYS A 195 53.24 -21.98 2.58
CA LYS A 195 52.20 -22.29 1.60
C LYS A 195 50.77 -22.29 2.18
N GLU A 196 50.57 -22.75 3.41
CA GLU A 196 49.24 -22.81 4.07
C GLU A 196 48.80 -21.41 4.54
N THR A 197 49.69 -20.68 5.21
CA THR A 197 49.42 -19.30 5.65
C THR A 197 49.15 -18.40 4.45
N PHE A 198 49.84 -18.59 3.32
CA PHE A 198 49.58 -17.83 2.10
C PHE A 198 48.14 -17.99 1.57
N THR A 199 47.54 -19.18 1.73
CA THR A 199 46.14 -19.42 1.36
C THR A 199 45.16 -18.60 2.22
N GLU A 200 45.46 -18.38 3.50
CA GLU A 200 44.64 -17.53 4.38
C GLU A 200 44.66 -16.06 3.94
N ARG A 201 45.81 -15.59 3.46
CA ARG A 201 45.96 -14.24 2.89
C ARG A 201 45.17 -14.08 1.60
N GLU A 202 45.28 -15.06 0.70
CA GLU A 202 44.51 -15.10 -0.55
C GLU A 202 42.99 -15.11 -0.28
N GLU A 203 42.54 -15.82 0.74
CA GLU A 203 41.14 -15.83 1.17
C GLU A 203 40.67 -14.42 1.62
N LEU A 204 41.45 -13.71 2.43
CA LEU A 204 41.13 -12.33 2.84
C LEU A 204 41.07 -11.37 1.63
N GLU A 205 42.00 -11.50 0.68
CA GLU A 205 41.99 -10.73 -0.56
C GLU A 205 40.77 -11.07 -1.43
N ALA A 206 40.41 -12.35 -1.54
CA ALA A 206 39.24 -12.82 -2.28
C ALA A 206 37.94 -12.29 -1.66
N GLN A 207 37.82 -12.31 -0.33
CA GLN A 207 36.68 -11.73 0.38
C GLN A 207 36.56 -10.23 0.12
N LEU A 208 37.66 -9.47 0.20
CA LEU A 208 37.68 -8.04 -0.12
C LEU A 208 37.28 -7.74 -1.57
N ALA A 209 37.82 -8.51 -2.52
CA ALA A 209 37.51 -8.36 -3.94
C ALA A 209 36.02 -8.65 -4.20
N THR A 210 35.50 -9.73 -3.63
CA THR A 210 34.08 -10.11 -3.71
C THR A 210 33.19 -9.02 -3.12
N LEU A 211 33.53 -8.51 -1.93
CA LEU A 211 32.75 -7.46 -1.26
C LEU A 211 32.66 -6.19 -2.12
N LYS A 212 33.79 -5.75 -2.70
CA LYS A 212 33.83 -4.59 -3.61
C LYS A 212 33.01 -4.82 -4.87
N ALA A 213 33.08 -6.02 -5.44
CA ALA A 213 32.30 -6.37 -6.63
C ALA A 213 30.79 -6.33 -6.34
N LEU A 214 30.35 -6.93 -5.22
CA LEU A 214 28.95 -6.93 -4.80
C LEU A 214 28.44 -5.53 -4.47
N GLN A 215 29.27 -4.65 -3.91
CA GLN A 215 28.89 -3.26 -3.66
C GLN A 215 28.68 -2.47 -4.97
N GLY A 216 29.52 -2.73 -5.99
CA GLY A 216 29.41 -2.09 -7.30
C GLY A 216 28.18 -2.53 -8.10
N SER A 217 27.75 -3.78 -7.93
CA SER A 217 26.58 -4.35 -8.61
C SER A 217 25.30 -4.36 -7.76
N TYR A 218 25.29 -3.61 -6.64
CA TYR A 218 24.15 -3.56 -5.73
C TYR A 218 22.86 -3.17 -6.44
N ARG A 219 21.83 -4.01 -6.30
CA ARG A 219 20.48 -3.79 -6.79
C ARG A 219 19.49 -4.03 -5.66
N ASP A 220 18.57 -3.10 -5.48
CA ASP A 220 17.45 -3.24 -4.55
C ASP A 220 16.18 -3.57 -5.36
N PRO A 221 15.72 -4.84 -5.36
CA PRO A 221 14.48 -5.23 -6.02
C PRO A 221 13.22 -4.72 -5.29
N GLY A 222 13.37 -4.22 -4.06
CA GLY A 222 12.26 -3.77 -3.22
C GLY A 222 11.64 -4.88 -2.37
N PRO A 223 10.69 -4.49 -1.51
CA PRO A 223 9.91 -5.43 -0.71
C PRO A 223 9.09 -6.41 -1.57
N LEU A 224 8.88 -7.62 -1.04
CA LEU A 224 7.99 -8.63 -1.61
C LEU A 224 6.96 -9.03 -0.56
N TYR A 225 5.69 -8.68 -0.80
CA TYR A 225 4.61 -8.94 0.14
C TYR A 225 3.83 -10.18 -0.26
N ASP A 226 3.77 -11.17 0.63
CA ASP A 226 2.93 -12.35 0.46
C ASP A 226 1.44 -11.92 0.58
N CYS A 227 0.60 -12.34 -0.36
CA CYS A 227 -0.82 -12.02 -0.37
C CYS A 227 -1.64 -13.30 -0.20
N VAL A 228 -2.62 -13.26 0.70
CA VAL A 228 -3.53 -14.37 0.96
C VAL A 228 -4.95 -13.95 0.62
N VAL A 229 -5.63 -14.74 -0.20
CA VAL A 229 -7.02 -14.54 -0.62
C VAL A 229 -7.84 -15.79 -0.32
N PHE A 230 -9.04 -15.64 0.22
CA PHE A 230 -9.95 -16.75 0.47
C PHE A 230 -11.40 -16.26 0.52
N HIS A 231 -12.37 -17.16 0.60
CA HIS A 231 -13.78 -16.78 0.70
C HIS A 231 -14.36 -17.25 2.05
N ASP A 232 -14.91 -16.33 2.84
CA ASP A 232 -15.40 -16.57 4.22
C ASP A 232 -16.92 -16.88 4.27
N ASP A 233 -17.42 -17.62 3.29
CA ASP A 233 -18.86 -17.83 2.98
C ASP A 233 -19.65 -16.58 2.57
N THR A 234 -19.20 -15.36 2.88
CA THR A 234 -19.94 -14.13 2.56
C THR A 234 -19.28 -13.33 1.44
N HIS A 235 -17.98 -13.06 1.58
CA HIS A 235 -17.21 -12.28 0.63
C HIS A 235 -15.86 -12.94 0.35
N TRP A 236 -15.26 -12.57 -0.78
CA TRP A 236 -13.83 -12.73 -0.95
C TRP A 236 -13.10 -11.80 0.01
N GLN A 237 -12.14 -12.35 0.75
CA GLN A 237 -11.28 -11.63 1.66
C GLN A 237 -9.84 -11.68 1.14
N ALA A 238 -9.07 -10.64 1.42
CA ALA A 238 -7.67 -10.53 1.10
C ALA A 238 -6.91 -9.93 2.28
N ALA A 239 -5.67 -10.36 2.46
CA ALA A 239 -4.70 -9.73 3.33
C ALA A 239 -3.34 -9.70 2.63
N VAL A 240 -2.53 -8.71 2.98
CA VAL A 240 -1.19 -8.45 2.42
C VAL A 240 -0.24 -8.42 3.59
N ASP A 241 0.80 -9.24 3.59
CA ASP A 241 1.91 -9.23 4.57
C ASP A 241 2.79 -8.01 4.28
N THR A 242 2.49 -6.88 4.93
CA THR A 242 3.07 -5.57 4.64
C THR A 242 4.41 -5.33 5.34
N ASP A 243 4.76 -6.13 6.34
CA ASP A 243 6.01 -6.03 7.09
C ASP A 243 7.03 -7.13 6.74
N GLU A 244 6.65 -8.06 5.84
CA GLU A 244 7.50 -9.12 5.31
C GLU A 244 7.93 -10.13 6.39
N ASP A 245 7.10 -10.42 7.39
CA ASP A 245 7.41 -11.35 8.47
C ASP A 245 6.72 -12.73 8.31
N GLY A 246 5.59 -12.78 7.60
CA GLY A 246 4.80 -13.99 7.34
C GLY A 246 3.77 -14.35 8.42
N ASP A 247 3.58 -13.52 9.43
CA ASP A 247 2.50 -13.58 10.39
C ASP A 247 1.35 -12.68 9.90
N PHE A 248 0.18 -13.26 9.67
CA PHE A 248 -1.00 -12.49 9.26
C PHE A 248 -1.88 -12.09 10.46
N ALA A 249 -1.38 -12.25 11.70
CA ALA A 249 -2.13 -11.94 12.92
C ALA A 249 -2.36 -10.46 13.17
N ASP A 250 -1.41 -9.62 12.78
CA ASP A 250 -1.49 -8.16 12.79
C ASP A 250 -1.97 -7.57 11.47
N GLU A 251 -2.03 -8.39 10.41
CA GLU A 251 -2.48 -7.93 9.11
C GLU A 251 -3.98 -7.67 9.00
N LYS A 252 -4.30 -6.62 8.23
CA LYS A 252 -5.70 -6.20 8.04
C LYS A 252 -6.40 -7.10 7.02
N LEU A 253 -7.44 -7.80 7.48
CA LEU A 253 -8.35 -8.54 6.59
C LEU A 253 -9.31 -7.58 5.86
N MET A 254 -9.18 -7.50 4.55
CA MET A 254 -9.91 -6.60 3.68
C MET A 254 -10.75 -7.35 2.63
N THR A 255 -11.65 -6.65 1.96
CA THR A 255 -12.47 -7.19 0.86
C THR A 255 -12.60 -6.13 -0.25
N ASN A 256 -13.47 -6.36 -1.24
CA ASN A 256 -13.76 -5.35 -2.26
C ASN A 256 -14.14 -4.02 -1.63
N PHE A 257 -13.46 -2.94 -2.02
CA PHE A 257 -13.61 -1.64 -1.40
C PHE A 257 -15.07 -1.19 -1.34
N ARG A 258 -15.87 -1.38 -2.40
CA ARG A 258 -17.31 -1.05 -2.41
C ARG A 258 -18.15 -1.67 -1.29
N VAL A 259 -17.70 -2.79 -0.69
CA VAL A 259 -18.42 -3.51 0.36
C VAL A 259 -18.18 -2.86 1.72
N LYS A 260 -16.92 -2.76 2.15
CA LYS A 260 -16.56 -2.25 3.49
C LYS A 260 -16.04 -0.80 3.50
N ARG A 261 -15.51 -0.32 2.37
CA ARG A 261 -14.88 1.01 2.18
C ARG A 261 -13.72 1.22 3.14
N ASP A 262 -12.99 0.14 3.40
CA ASP A 262 -11.77 0.13 4.19
C ASP A 262 -10.54 0.18 3.29
N TYR A 263 -9.44 0.67 3.85
CA TYR A 263 -8.14 0.72 3.22
C TYR A 263 -7.08 0.19 4.19
N GLY A 264 -6.01 -0.39 3.67
CA GLY A 264 -4.79 -0.70 4.40
C GLY A 264 -3.74 0.38 4.19
N THR A 265 -2.63 0.28 4.91
CA THR A 265 -1.47 1.17 4.74
C THR A 265 -0.24 0.29 4.70
N PHE A 266 0.64 0.51 3.72
CA PHE A 266 1.94 -0.16 3.70
C PHE A 266 2.81 0.36 4.84
N ASP A 267 3.39 -0.57 5.59
CA ASP A 267 4.10 -0.30 6.81
C ASP A 267 5.45 0.41 6.63
N GLY A 268 6.01 0.81 7.78
CA GLY A 268 7.31 1.48 7.87
C GLY A 268 7.36 2.82 7.14
N GLU A 269 8.30 2.94 6.20
CA GLU A 269 8.61 4.21 5.52
C GLU A 269 7.76 4.48 4.29
N ALA A 270 6.96 3.50 3.86
CA ALA A 270 6.08 3.62 2.72
C ALA A 270 4.93 4.58 3.03
N GLN A 271 4.19 4.33 4.12
CA GLN A 271 3.02 5.11 4.56
C GLN A 271 2.03 5.41 3.42
N LEU A 272 1.90 4.45 2.50
CA LEU A 272 1.04 4.55 1.33
C LEU A 272 -0.24 3.76 1.58
N ASN A 273 -1.38 4.38 1.41
CA ASN A 273 -2.66 3.70 1.57
C ASN A 273 -2.97 2.85 0.35
N PHE A 274 -3.73 1.78 0.57
CA PHE A 274 -4.22 0.94 -0.51
C PHE A 274 -5.63 0.41 -0.23
N ALA A 275 -6.40 0.26 -1.29
CA ALA A 275 -7.68 -0.45 -1.27
C ALA A 275 -7.54 -1.80 -1.97
N THR A 276 -8.40 -2.76 -1.63
CA THR A 276 -8.40 -4.08 -2.26
C THR A 276 -9.64 -4.28 -3.12
N ASN A 277 -9.47 -4.90 -4.28
CA ASN A 277 -10.55 -5.49 -5.06
C ASN A 277 -10.15 -6.88 -5.53
N ILE A 278 -11.10 -7.80 -5.50
CA ILE A 278 -10.91 -9.22 -5.77
C ILE A 278 -11.85 -9.58 -6.91
N TYR A 279 -11.26 -10.03 -7.99
CA TYR A 279 -11.93 -10.35 -9.25
C TYR A 279 -11.72 -11.82 -9.59
N ARG A 280 -12.45 -12.29 -10.62
CA ARG A 280 -12.27 -13.63 -11.22
C ARG A 280 -12.27 -14.74 -10.17
N GLU A 281 -13.26 -14.71 -9.27
CA GLU A 281 -13.42 -15.73 -8.22
C GLU A 281 -12.14 -15.95 -7.38
N GLY A 282 -11.46 -14.85 -7.07
CA GLY A 282 -10.25 -14.86 -6.24
C GLY A 282 -8.95 -15.09 -6.99
N ASP A 283 -8.96 -15.31 -8.32
CA ASP A 283 -7.73 -15.49 -9.10
C ASP A 283 -6.94 -14.18 -9.31
N LEU A 284 -7.58 -13.04 -9.07
CA LEU A 284 -7.00 -11.72 -9.25
C LEU A 284 -7.29 -10.84 -8.05
N LEU A 285 -6.23 -10.46 -7.33
CA LEU A 285 -6.25 -9.40 -6.33
C LEU A 285 -5.74 -8.13 -7.00
N SER A 286 -6.45 -7.02 -6.87
CA SER A 286 -6.08 -5.71 -7.36
C SER A 286 -5.88 -4.80 -6.15
N LEU A 287 -4.63 -4.37 -5.94
CA LEU A 287 -4.28 -3.37 -4.94
C LEU A 287 -4.32 -1.99 -5.60
N VAL A 288 -5.30 -1.18 -5.21
CA VAL A 288 -5.41 0.19 -5.73
C VAL A 288 -4.68 1.12 -4.78
N VAL A 289 -3.63 1.76 -5.27
CA VAL A 289 -2.70 2.61 -4.50
C VAL A 289 -2.78 4.04 -5.03
N ASP A 290 -2.91 5.02 -4.12
CA ASP A 290 -2.78 6.45 -4.40
C ASP A 290 -2.46 7.22 -3.12
#